data_AF-A0A7D9EMN6-F1
#
_entry.id   AF-A0A7D9EMN6-F1
#
_cell.length_a   1.000
_cell.length_b   1.000
_cell.length_c   1.000
_cell.angle_alpha   90.00
_cell.angle_beta   90.00
_cell.angle_gamma   90.00
#
_symmetry.space_group_name_H-M   'P 1'
#
loop_
_entity.id
_entity.type
_entity.pdbx_description
1 polymer ?
#
loop_
_entity_poly.entity_id
_entity_poly.type
_entity_poly.pdbx_seq_one_letter_code
_entity_poly.pdbx_strand_id
1 'polypeptide(L)'
;MDHIVLTPYSKMKVKLATQVLSKSVMIALQESGKEDVQETARFCGMINDFFDCTNVRSLTEHIRKRNTLIKPYTSADDERLSWLLNVFLEYLNSWKNNIATRPGTFSADERGKMFLSPQTYEGFKISVYSHVEAIQFLLEKGFQYVLTEQFMQDVLEDYFVHQRSKGARSDNPTAQQFGYNDLTIASQRDIAPIIRGNVGGRYEKTKWYKVSE
;
A
#
# COMPACT_ATOMS: atom_id res chain seq x y z
N MET A 1 16.99 11.94 -7.97
CA MET A 1 16.21 12.21 -9.20
C MET A 1 15.14 11.15 -9.42
N ASP A 2 15.45 9.88 -9.12
CA ASP A 2 14.59 8.71 -9.34
C ASP A 2 13.20 8.75 -8.67
N HIS A 3 12.96 9.63 -7.69
CA HIS A 3 11.64 9.83 -7.06
C HIS A 3 10.65 10.60 -7.96
N ILE A 4 11.15 11.41 -8.88
CA ILE A 4 10.31 12.25 -9.77
C ILE A 4 10.46 11.79 -11.22
N VAL A 5 11.71 11.62 -11.68
CA VAL A 5 12.00 11.11 -13.02
C VAL A 5 12.20 9.60 -12.91
N LEU A 6 11.12 8.85 -13.10
CA LEU A 6 11.12 7.40 -12.97
C LEU A 6 11.82 6.75 -14.18
N THR A 7 12.70 5.80 -13.91
CA THR A 7 13.28 4.90 -14.91
C THR A 7 12.41 3.65 -15.03
N PRO A 8 12.57 2.84 -16.11
CA PRO A 8 11.86 1.56 -16.24
C PRO A 8 12.08 0.61 -15.04
N TYR A 9 13.23 0.71 -14.36
CA TYR A 9 13.56 -0.09 -13.18
C TYR A 9 13.03 0.49 -11.86
N SER A 10 12.77 1.81 -11.81
CA SER A 10 12.30 2.48 -10.60
C SER A 10 10.78 2.58 -10.53
N LYS A 11 10.06 2.55 -11.66
CA LYS A 11 8.60 2.66 -11.71
C LYS A 11 7.84 1.57 -10.93
N MET A 12 8.45 0.40 -10.74
CA MET A 12 7.84 -0.72 -9.98
C MET A 12 8.19 -0.68 -8.49
N LYS A 13 9.04 0.26 -8.04
CA LYS A 13 9.47 0.35 -6.64
C LYS A 13 8.46 1.13 -5.82
N VAL A 14 7.52 0.42 -5.18
CA VAL A 14 6.50 1.00 -4.28
C VAL A 14 7.12 1.93 -3.23
N LYS A 15 8.33 1.62 -2.74
CA LYS A 15 9.09 2.48 -1.83
C LYS A 15 9.27 3.93 -2.31
N LEU A 16 9.49 4.14 -3.60
CA LEU A 16 9.68 5.50 -4.13
C LEU A 16 8.37 6.28 -4.09
N ALA A 17 7.26 5.62 -4.48
CA ALA A 17 5.93 6.22 -4.42
C ALA A 17 5.52 6.57 -2.98
N THR A 18 5.75 5.67 -2.02
CA THR A 18 5.42 5.93 -0.61
C THR A 18 6.25 7.04 0.01
N GLN A 19 7.50 7.24 -0.45
CA GLN A 19 8.32 8.37 0.00
C GLN A 19 7.86 9.70 -0.58
N VAL A 20 7.44 9.73 -1.86
CA VAL A 20 6.92 10.92 -2.53
C VAL A 20 5.56 11.34 -1.96
N LEU A 21 4.65 10.38 -1.78
CA LEU A 21 3.28 10.61 -1.29
C LEU A 21 3.21 10.41 0.22
N SER A 22 4.06 11.15 0.95
CA SER A 22 4.22 11.01 2.40
C SER A 22 3.76 12.24 3.17
N LYS A 23 3.42 12.03 4.45
CA LYS A 23 3.12 13.13 5.41
C LYS A 23 4.23 14.18 5.46
N SER A 24 5.50 13.76 5.39
CA SER A 24 6.63 14.69 5.40
C SER A 24 6.69 15.57 4.15
N VAL A 25 6.31 15.05 2.98
CA VAL A 25 6.26 15.84 1.75
C VAL A 25 5.09 16.82 1.80
N MET A 26 3.92 16.39 2.29
CA MET A 26 2.81 17.30 2.56
C MET A 26 3.23 18.48 3.45
N ILE A 27 3.88 18.21 4.59
CA ILE A 27 4.35 19.26 5.50
C ILE A 27 5.36 20.17 4.80
N ALA A 28 6.36 19.61 4.09
CA ALA A 28 7.35 20.41 3.38
C ALA A 28 6.73 21.33 2.31
N LEU A 29 5.69 20.87 1.60
CA LEU A 29 4.94 21.69 0.66
C LEU A 29 4.20 22.82 1.39
N GLN A 30 3.54 22.54 2.50
CA GLN A 30 2.84 23.57 3.30
C GLN A 30 3.82 24.62 3.85
N GLU A 31 4.96 24.20 4.38
CA GLU A 31 6.02 25.07 4.91
C GLU A 31 6.67 25.94 3.83
N SER A 32 6.55 25.59 2.55
CA SER A 32 7.05 26.44 1.46
C SER A 32 6.28 27.77 1.34
N GLY A 33 5.10 27.88 1.96
CA GLY A 33 4.28 29.09 1.98
C GLY A 33 3.65 29.47 0.64
N LYS A 34 3.80 28.63 -0.39
CA LYS A 34 3.22 28.89 -1.71
C LYS A 34 1.78 28.41 -1.77
N GLU A 35 0.92 29.19 -2.43
CA GLU A 35 -0.50 28.86 -2.56
C GLU A 35 -0.74 27.75 -3.61
N ASP A 36 0.08 27.72 -4.65
CA ASP A 36 -0.03 26.77 -5.77
C ASP A 36 0.26 25.31 -5.39
N VAL A 37 0.90 25.08 -4.24
CA VAL A 37 1.22 23.72 -3.76
C VAL A 37 0.19 23.15 -2.78
N GLN A 38 -0.79 23.94 -2.33
CA GLN A 38 -1.72 23.53 -1.27
C GLN A 38 -2.52 22.27 -1.64
N GLU A 39 -3.06 22.21 -2.85
CA GLU A 39 -3.82 21.03 -3.32
C GLU A 39 -2.91 19.80 -3.52
N THR A 40 -1.65 20.01 -3.89
CA THR A 40 -0.67 18.90 -3.98
C THR A 40 -0.30 18.38 -2.59
N ALA A 41 -0.13 19.26 -1.61
CA ALA A 41 0.08 18.87 -0.23
C ALA A 41 -1.12 18.07 0.29
N ARG A 42 -2.35 18.54 0.04
CA ARG A 42 -3.58 17.83 0.40
C ARG A 42 -3.63 16.44 -0.24
N PHE A 43 -3.30 16.33 -1.52
CA PHE A 43 -3.23 15.05 -2.22
C PHE A 43 -2.22 14.09 -1.56
N CYS A 44 -0.99 14.56 -1.28
CA CYS A 44 0.02 13.77 -0.57
C CYS A 44 -0.48 13.28 0.80
N GLY A 45 -1.19 14.14 1.54
CA GLY A 45 -1.80 13.78 2.83
C GLY A 45 -2.88 12.71 2.69
N MET A 46 -3.81 12.87 1.75
CA MET A 46 -4.89 11.90 1.50
C MET A 46 -4.35 10.53 1.13
N ILE A 47 -3.35 10.46 0.24
CA ILE A 47 -2.75 9.20 -0.17
C ILE A 47 -1.92 8.57 0.96
N ASN A 48 -1.14 9.38 1.70
CA ASN A 48 -0.40 8.88 2.86
C ASN A 48 -1.33 8.21 3.87
N ASP A 49 -2.39 8.93 4.24
CA ASP A 49 -3.29 8.48 5.30
C ASP A 49 -4.09 7.24 4.86
N PHE A 50 -4.55 7.20 3.60
CA PHE A 50 -5.13 6.01 2.97
C PHE A 50 -4.17 4.82 2.99
N PHE A 51 -2.91 5.02 2.59
CA PHE A 51 -1.92 3.94 2.53
C PHE A 51 -1.60 3.39 3.93
N ASP A 52 -1.43 4.27 4.92
CA ASP A 52 -1.13 3.87 6.29
C ASP A 52 -2.29 3.07 6.92
N CYS A 53 -3.53 3.54 6.79
CA CYS A 53 -4.68 2.86 7.41
C CYS A 53 -5.07 1.56 6.69
N THR A 54 -4.71 1.39 5.42
CA THR A 54 -4.96 0.15 4.67
C THR A 54 -3.82 -0.87 4.78
N ASN A 55 -2.68 -0.51 5.38
CA ASN A 55 -1.49 -1.35 5.47
C ASN A 55 -1.05 -1.60 6.93
N VAL A 56 -1.99 -2.03 7.78
CA VAL A 56 -1.75 -2.32 9.19
C VAL A 56 -1.16 -3.72 9.35
N ARG A 57 0.07 -3.80 9.86
CA ARG A 57 0.84 -5.06 9.90
C ARG A 57 1.18 -5.60 11.29
N SER A 58 1.01 -4.80 12.34
CA SER A 58 1.52 -5.16 13.66
C SER A 58 0.68 -4.58 14.78
N LEU A 59 0.59 -5.33 15.89
CA LEU A 59 -0.08 -4.90 17.11
C LEU A 59 0.62 -3.72 17.79
N THR A 60 1.93 -3.56 17.64
CA THR A 60 2.73 -2.62 18.43
C THR A 60 3.40 -1.54 17.61
N GLU A 61 3.38 -1.64 16.27
CA GLU A 61 4.10 -0.69 15.43
C GLU A 61 3.59 0.75 15.57
N HIS A 62 2.28 0.93 15.73
CA HIS A 62 1.66 2.24 15.95
C HIS A 62 2.24 2.96 17.17
N ILE A 63 2.65 2.21 18.21
CA ILE A 63 3.29 2.73 19.42
C ILE A 63 4.69 3.25 19.07
N ARG A 64 5.49 2.41 18.41
CA ARG A 64 6.89 2.74 18.05
C ARG A 64 6.97 3.91 17.07
N LYS A 65 6.09 3.94 16.08
CA LYS A 65 6.04 5.00 15.06
C LYS A 65 5.22 6.22 15.49
N ARG A 66 4.51 6.15 16.62
CA ARG A 66 3.59 7.20 17.10
C ARG A 66 2.60 7.63 16.01
N ASN A 67 2.02 6.66 15.31
CA ASN A 67 1.07 6.89 14.22
C ASN A 67 -0.19 6.06 14.46
N THR A 68 -1.31 6.72 14.73
CA THR A 68 -2.60 6.07 15.03
C THR A 68 -3.23 5.43 13.79
N LEU A 69 -2.89 5.87 12.59
CA LEU A 69 -3.43 5.32 11.34
C LEU A 69 -3.04 3.86 11.14
N ILE A 70 -1.88 3.45 11.65
CA ILE A 70 -1.39 2.07 11.54
C ILE A 70 -1.73 1.20 12.77
N LYS A 71 -2.73 1.61 13.56
CA LYS A 71 -3.21 0.83 14.72
C LYS A 71 -4.02 -0.39 14.23
N PRO A 72 -3.95 -1.56 14.89
CA PRO A 72 -4.89 -2.66 14.62
C PRO A 72 -6.34 -2.18 14.70
N TYR A 73 -7.18 -2.64 13.78
CA TYR A 73 -8.62 -2.40 13.88
C TYR A 73 -9.18 -3.31 14.96
N THR A 74 -9.82 -2.73 15.97
CA THR A 74 -10.42 -3.47 17.10
C THR A 74 -11.89 -3.14 17.30
N SER A 75 -12.45 -2.25 16.47
CA SER A 75 -13.85 -1.83 16.50
C SER A 75 -14.40 -1.74 15.08
N ALA A 76 -15.64 -2.21 14.87
CA ALA A 76 -16.34 -2.05 13.60
C ALA A 76 -16.72 -0.58 13.32
N ASP A 77 -16.75 0.25 14.36
CA ASP A 77 -17.02 1.68 14.32
C ASP A 77 -15.73 2.54 14.38
N ASP A 78 -14.60 1.97 13.96
CA ASP A 78 -13.32 2.70 13.95
C ASP A 78 -13.40 3.92 13.01
N GLU A 79 -13.00 5.09 13.52
CA GLU A 79 -13.09 6.38 12.81
C GLU A 79 -12.39 6.36 11.44
N ARG A 80 -11.34 5.54 11.29
CA ARG A 80 -10.59 5.41 10.03
C ARG A 80 -11.43 4.76 8.94
N LEU A 81 -12.35 3.87 9.29
CA LEU A 81 -13.29 3.26 8.33
C LEU A 81 -14.27 4.31 7.80
N SER A 82 -14.79 5.15 8.69
CA SER A 82 -15.64 6.29 8.30
C SER A 82 -14.86 7.31 7.46
N TRP A 83 -13.61 7.60 7.82
CA TRP A 83 -12.74 8.50 7.05
C TRP A 83 -12.51 7.99 5.62
N LEU A 84 -12.26 6.68 5.44
CA LEU A 84 -12.09 6.10 4.11
C LEU A 84 -13.31 6.32 3.21
N LEU A 85 -14.52 6.11 3.74
CA LEU A 85 -15.77 6.24 2.99
C LEU A 85 -16.17 7.70 2.76
N ASN A 86 -16.17 8.50 3.83
CA ASN A 86 -16.80 9.81 3.86
C ASN A 86 -15.82 10.96 3.59
N VAL A 87 -14.51 10.72 3.67
CA VAL A 87 -13.51 11.78 3.43
C VAL A 87 -12.67 11.44 2.21
N PHE A 88 -12.08 10.24 2.16
CA PHE A 88 -11.17 9.88 1.08
C PHE A 88 -11.90 9.66 -0.25
N LEU A 89 -12.96 8.84 -0.28
CA LEU A 89 -13.74 8.66 -1.52
C LEU A 89 -14.47 9.94 -1.93
N GLU A 90 -14.99 10.72 -0.98
CA GLU A 90 -15.61 12.01 -1.30
C GLU A 90 -14.59 13.00 -1.89
N TYR A 91 -13.36 13.02 -1.39
CA TYR A 91 -12.28 13.79 -1.99
C TYR A 91 -12.02 13.40 -3.45
N LEU A 92 -11.96 12.09 -3.76
CA LEU A 92 -11.78 11.62 -5.14
C LEU A 92 -12.98 11.98 -6.04
N ASN A 93 -14.21 11.86 -5.52
CA ASN A 93 -15.43 12.27 -6.22
C ASN A 93 -15.42 13.78 -6.53
N SER A 94 -15.08 14.61 -5.53
CA SER A 94 -15.00 16.06 -5.65
C SER A 94 -13.93 16.45 -6.68
N TRP A 95 -12.75 15.82 -6.63
CA TRP A 95 -11.68 16.05 -7.61
C TRP A 95 -12.14 15.73 -9.03
N LYS A 96 -12.81 14.59 -9.24
CA LYS A 96 -13.37 14.20 -10.54
C LYS A 96 -14.41 15.21 -11.03
N ASN A 97 -15.32 15.64 -10.16
CA ASN A 97 -16.36 16.62 -10.49
C ASN A 97 -15.76 17.98 -10.83
N ASN A 98 -14.75 18.43 -10.10
CA ASN A 98 -14.04 19.69 -10.36
C ASN A 98 -13.34 19.67 -11.72
N ILE A 99 -12.82 18.52 -12.17
CA ILE A 99 -12.27 18.38 -13.52
C ILE A 99 -13.38 18.42 -14.56
N ALA A 100 -14.56 17.83 -14.31
CA ALA A 100 -15.68 17.87 -15.24
C ALA A 100 -16.25 19.29 -15.41
N THR A 101 -16.35 20.05 -14.31
CA THR A 101 -16.89 21.42 -14.29
C THR A 101 -15.84 22.50 -14.55
N ARG A 102 -14.56 22.12 -14.70
CA ARG A 102 -13.45 23.07 -14.90
C ARG A 102 -13.72 24.00 -16.09
N PRO A 103 -13.69 25.33 -15.89
CA PRO A 103 -13.88 26.30 -16.97
C PRO A 103 -12.72 26.23 -17.96
N GLY A 104 -13.05 26.30 -19.25
CA GLY A 104 -12.10 26.19 -20.36
C GLY A 104 -12.48 25.11 -21.37
N THR A 105 -12.03 25.29 -22.62
CA THR A 105 -12.19 24.32 -23.69
C THR A 105 -11.07 23.27 -23.62
N PHE A 106 -11.27 22.26 -22.79
CA PHE A 106 -10.39 21.09 -22.71
C PHE A 106 -11.00 19.92 -23.47
N SER A 107 -10.20 19.27 -24.30
CA SER A 107 -10.52 18.00 -24.94
C SER A 107 -10.69 16.88 -23.91
N ALA A 108 -11.30 15.76 -24.32
CA ALA A 108 -11.47 14.59 -23.46
C ALA A 108 -10.11 14.01 -23.02
N ASP A 109 -9.10 14.02 -23.89
CA ASP A 109 -7.74 13.55 -23.57
C ASP A 109 -7.05 14.43 -22.52
N GLU A 110 -7.15 15.75 -22.65
CA GLU A 110 -6.60 16.69 -21.67
C GLU A 110 -7.27 16.53 -20.31
N ARG A 111 -8.60 16.38 -20.26
CA ARG A 111 -9.31 16.09 -19.00
C ARG A 111 -8.91 14.74 -18.42
N GLY A 112 -8.67 13.73 -19.27
CA GLY A 112 -8.17 12.43 -18.85
C GLY A 112 -6.80 12.50 -18.17
N LYS A 113 -5.89 13.35 -18.65
CA LYS A 113 -4.56 13.59 -18.04
C LYS A 113 -4.60 14.33 -16.71
N MET A 114 -5.69 15.05 -16.41
CA MET A 114 -5.85 15.81 -15.17
C MET A 114 -6.33 14.95 -14.00
N PHE A 115 -6.83 13.74 -14.26
CA PHE A 115 -7.36 12.83 -13.25
C PHE A 115 -6.59 11.50 -13.22
N LEU A 116 -6.91 10.69 -12.22
CA LEU A 116 -6.52 9.28 -12.18
C LEU A 116 -7.09 8.53 -13.40
N SER A 117 -6.43 7.44 -13.78
CA SER A 117 -6.99 6.54 -14.79
C SER A 117 -8.36 6.00 -14.32
N PRO A 118 -9.31 5.75 -15.23
CA PRO A 118 -10.60 5.17 -14.86
C PRO A 118 -10.47 3.89 -14.03
N GLN A 119 -9.50 3.04 -14.39
CA GLN A 119 -9.22 1.77 -13.71
C GLN A 119 -8.72 2.01 -12.27
N THR A 120 -7.83 2.97 -12.08
CA THR A 120 -7.31 3.32 -10.74
C THR A 120 -8.42 3.89 -9.86
N TYR A 121 -9.27 4.77 -10.42
CA TYR A 121 -10.38 5.36 -9.68
C TYR A 121 -11.42 4.32 -9.25
N GLU A 122 -11.83 3.44 -10.17
CA GLU A 122 -12.73 2.33 -9.84
C GLU A 122 -12.09 1.36 -8.85
N GLY A 123 -10.79 1.09 -9.01
CA GLY A 123 -10.00 0.28 -8.08
C GLY A 123 -10.03 0.83 -6.66
N PHE A 124 -9.82 2.15 -6.48
CA PHE A 124 -9.91 2.78 -5.16
C PHE A 124 -11.28 2.59 -4.51
N LYS A 125 -12.37 2.78 -5.26
CA LYS A 125 -13.72 2.57 -4.72
C LYS A 125 -13.92 1.13 -4.27
N ILE A 126 -13.64 0.16 -5.14
CA ILE A 126 -13.80 -1.27 -4.83
C ILE A 126 -12.95 -1.62 -3.61
N SER A 127 -11.67 -1.24 -3.60
CA SER A 127 -10.77 -1.50 -2.49
C SER A 127 -11.28 -0.91 -1.18
N VAL A 128 -11.74 0.35 -1.16
CA VAL A 128 -12.25 0.98 0.07
C VAL A 128 -13.50 0.27 0.59
N TYR A 129 -14.51 0.04 -0.26
CA TYR A 129 -15.75 -0.62 0.17
C TYR A 129 -15.46 -2.04 0.69
N SER A 130 -14.71 -2.83 -0.08
CA SER A 130 -14.35 -4.20 0.34
C SER A 130 -13.49 -4.22 1.60
N HIS A 131 -12.60 -3.24 1.79
CA HIS A 131 -11.76 -3.15 2.98
C HIS A 131 -12.59 -2.88 4.24
N VAL A 132 -13.52 -1.93 4.16
CA VAL A 132 -14.40 -1.58 5.29
C VAL A 132 -15.31 -2.76 5.63
N GLU A 133 -16.01 -3.32 4.64
CA GLU A 133 -16.92 -4.46 4.85
C GLU A 133 -16.19 -5.69 5.42
N ALA A 134 -14.99 -6.01 4.91
CA ALA A 134 -14.21 -7.14 5.41
C ALA A 134 -13.78 -6.95 6.88
N ILE A 135 -13.35 -5.75 7.27
CA ILE A 135 -12.96 -5.45 8.66
C ILE A 135 -14.17 -5.56 9.58
N GLN A 136 -15.28 -4.92 9.21
CA GLN A 136 -16.51 -4.95 10.01
C GLN A 136 -17.01 -6.38 10.18
N PHE A 137 -17.10 -7.14 9.09
CA PHE A 137 -17.50 -8.55 9.13
C PHE A 137 -16.61 -9.38 10.07
N LEU A 138 -15.28 -9.26 9.97
CA LEU A 138 -14.38 -10.04 10.83
C LEU A 138 -14.56 -9.66 12.31
N LEU A 139 -14.67 -8.38 12.63
CA LEU A 139 -14.87 -7.94 14.02
C LEU A 139 -16.22 -8.39 14.57
N GLU A 140 -17.29 -8.33 13.77
CA GLU A 140 -18.61 -8.85 14.12
C GLU A 140 -18.62 -10.37 14.36
N LYS A 141 -17.75 -11.12 13.68
CA LYS A 141 -17.56 -12.56 13.93
C LYS A 141 -16.77 -12.87 15.21
N GLY A 142 -16.37 -11.85 15.96
CA GLY A 142 -15.71 -12.00 17.26
C GLY A 142 -14.19 -12.05 17.20
N PHE A 143 -13.58 -11.66 16.06
CA PHE A 143 -12.14 -11.48 16.01
C PHE A 143 -11.74 -10.27 16.86
N GLN A 144 -10.70 -10.42 17.68
CA GLN A 144 -10.27 -9.35 18.61
C GLN A 144 -9.66 -8.15 17.88
N TYR A 145 -9.05 -8.39 16.73
CA TYR A 145 -8.46 -7.36 15.90
C TYR A 145 -8.32 -7.83 14.45
N VAL A 146 -8.12 -6.87 13.54
CA VAL A 146 -7.80 -7.11 12.13
C VAL A 146 -6.51 -6.37 11.75
N LEU A 147 -5.61 -7.10 11.08
CA LEU A 147 -4.38 -6.58 10.46
C LEU A 147 -4.56 -6.59 8.94
N THR A 148 -4.59 -5.42 8.34
CA THR A 148 -5.01 -5.25 6.94
C THR A 148 -3.93 -5.51 5.91
N GLU A 149 -2.65 -5.63 6.33
CA GLU A 149 -1.56 -6.10 5.44
C GLU A 149 -1.90 -7.48 4.84
N GLN A 150 -2.67 -8.31 5.55
CA GLN A 150 -3.06 -9.65 5.09
C GLN A 150 -4.06 -9.65 3.92
N PHE A 151 -4.67 -8.51 3.61
CA PHE A 151 -5.54 -8.36 2.44
C PHE A 151 -4.75 -8.07 1.16
N MET A 152 -3.45 -7.75 1.28
CA MET A 152 -2.58 -7.40 0.17
C MET A 152 -1.88 -8.63 -0.41
N GLN A 153 -1.52 -8.55 -1.69
CA GLN A 153 -0.82 -9.63 -2.40
C GLN A 153 0.69 -9.66 -2.14
N ASP A 154 1.19 -8.84 -1.21
CA ASP A 154 2.63 -8.71 -0.88
C ASP A 154 3.27 -10.06 -0.50
N VAL A 155 2.54 -10.93 0.21
CA VAL A 155 3.02 -12.28 0.56
C VAL A 155 3.26 -13.12 -0.69
N LEU A 156 2.39 -13.00 -1.70
CA LEU A 156 2.53 -13.72 -2.96
C LEU A 156 3.68 -13.17 -3.80
N GLU A 157 3.88 -11.84 -3.81
CA GLU A 157 5.03 -11.23 -4.47
C GLU A 157 6.35 -11.67 -3.84
N ASP A 158 6.40 -11.75 -2.50
CA ASP A 158 7.57 -12.24 -1.77
C ASP A 158 7.86 -13.71 -2.10
N TYR A 159 6.83 -14.54 -2.22
CA TYR A 159 7.00 -15.91 -2.70
C TYR A 159 7.63 -15.96 -4.10
N PHE A 160 7.20 -15.10 -5.03
CA PHE A 160 7.82 -15.04 -6.36
C PHE A 160 9.27 -14.54 -6.32
N VAL A 161 9.64 -13.69 -5.36
CA VAL A 161 11.05 -13.32 -5.13
C VAL A 161 11.85 -14.55 -4.69
N HIS A 162 11.32 -15.36 -3.77
CA HIS A 162 11.98 -16.61 -3.35
C HIS A 162 12.16 -17.58 -4.51
N GLN A 163 11.12 -17.76 -5.33
CA GLN A 163 11.18 -18.57 -6.55
C GLN A 163 12.32 -18.15 -7.49
N ARG A 164 12.46 -16.84 -7.76
CA ARG A 164 13.54 -16.33 -8.61
C ARG A 164 14.91 -16.46 -7.95
N SER A 165 15.00 -16.27 -6.63
CA SER A 165 16.26 -16.37 -5.89
C SER A 165 16.90 -17.77 -5.91
N LYS A 166 16.09 -18.84 -6.05
CA LYS A 166 16.58 -20.22 -6.13
C LYS A 166 17.37 -20.50 -7.41
N GLY A 167 17.09 -19.76 -8.49
CA GLY A 167 17.80 -19.89 -9.76
C GLY A 167 19.20 -19.28 -9.78
N ALA A 168 19.62 -18.58 -8.72
CA ALA A 168 20.86 -17.79 -8.64
C ALA A 168 21.04 -16.78 -9.78
N ARG A 169 21.55 -17.21 -10.95
CA ARG A 169 21.67 -16.40 -12.17
C ARG A 169 20.53 -16.63 -13.16
N SER A 170 19.63 -17.58 -12.86
CA SER A 170 18.47 -17.93 -13.66
C SER A 170 17.21 -17.27 -13.10
N ASP A 171 17.08 -15.97 -13.29
CA ASP A 171 15.98 -15.15 -12.74
C ASP A 171 14.61 -15.44 -13.38
N ASN A 172 14.58 -16.17 -14.50
CA ASN A 172 13.36 -16.54 -15.23
C ASN A 172 13.27 -18.07 -15.36
N PRO A 173 12.79 -18.79 -14.33
CA PRO A 173 12.70 -20.24 -14.36
C PRO A 173 11.64 -20.73 -15.36
N THR A 174 11.87 -21.89 -15.97
CA THR A 174 10.85 -22.61 -16.74
C THR A 174 9.76 -23.15 -15.81
N ALA A 175 8.60 -23.54 -16.35
CA ALA A 175 7.53 -24.15 -15.55
C ALA A 175 7.99 -25.39 -14.76
N GLN A 176 8.87 -26.20 -15.36
CA GLN A 176 9.45 -27.37 -14.68
C GLN A 176 10.38 -26.95 -13.53
N GLN A 177 11.26 -25.96 -13.75
CA GLN A 177 12.13 -25.43 -12.71
C GLN A 177 11.35 -24.79 -11.57
N PHE A 178 10.26 -24.08 -11.89
CA PHE A 178 9.36 -23.51 -10.90
C PHE A 178 8.76 -24.58 -9.99
N GLY A 179 8.34 -25.72 -10.56
CA GLY A 179 7.85 -26.87 -9.77
C GLY A 179 8.92 -27.47 -8.86
N TYR A 180 10.16 -27.63 -9.32
CA TYR A 180 11.25 -28.12 -8.46
C TYR A 180 11.63 -27.13 -7.35
N ASN A 181 11.63 -25.83 -7.67
CA ASN A 181 11.87 -24.78 -6.69
C ASN A 181 10.75 -24.75 -5.64
N ASP A 182 9.50 -24.98 -6.02
CA ASP A 182 8.37 -25.03 -5.09
C ASP A 182 8.53 -26.13 -4.05
N LEU A 183 8.86 -27.36 -4.49
CA LEU A 183 9.18 -28.48 -3.60
C LEU A 183 10.35 -28.15 -2.66
N THR A 184 11.35 -27.44 -3.16
CA THR A 184 12.52 -27.03 -2.38
C THR A 184 12.14 -26.01 -1.32
N ILE A 185 11.38 -24.97 -1.67
CA ILE A 185 10.90 -23.93 -0.77
C ILE A 185 10.02 -24.55 0.32
N ALA A 186 9.10 -25.45 -0.06
CA ALA A 186 8.23 -26.17 0.86
C ALA A 186 9.03 -27.05 1.85
N SER A 187 10.02 -27.80 1.33
CA SER A 187 10.86 -28.68 2.16
C SER A 187 11.76 -27.90 3.12
N GLN A 188 12.27 -26.75 2.69
CA GLN A 188 13.16 -25.90 3.51
C GLN A 188 12.39 -25.01 4.49
N ARG A 189 11.06 -24.85 4.31
CA ARG A 189 10.23 -23.89 5.03
C ARG A 189 10.77 -22.46 4.95
N ASP A 190 11.32 -22.11 3.78
CA ASP A 190 12.03 -20.84 3.56
C ASP A 190 11.12 -19.61 3.53
N ILE A 191 9.80 -19.80 3.56
CA ILE A 191 8.83 -18.70 3.65
C ILE A 191 8.59 -18.41 5.14
N ALA A 192 9.35 -17.47 5.69
CA ALA A 192 9.08 -16.92 7.02
C ALA A 192 7.95 -15.87 6.96
N PRO A 193 7.14 -15.73 8.03
CA PRO A 193 6.18 -14.63 8.15
C PRO A 193 6.83 -13.26 7.96
N ILE A 194 6.07 -12.36 7.36
CA ILE A 194 6.43 -10.96 7.10
C ILE A 194 6.70 -10.22 8.42
N ILE A 195 7.96 -9.82 8.68
CA ILE A 195 8.32 -8.98 9.85
C ILE A 195 8.44 -7.48 9.47
N ARG A 196 8.70 -7.15 8.20
CA ARG A 196 8.82 -5.76 7.70
C ARG A 196 8.21 -5.64 6.28
N GLY A 197 7.02 -5.04 6.14
CA GLY A 197 6.36 -4.77 4.83
C GLY A 197 7.21 -4.01 3.78
N ASN A 198 6.65 -3.85 2.57
CA ASN A 198 7.23 -3.45 1.26
C ASN A 198 8.24 -2.27 1.16
N VAL A 199 8.53 -1.54 2.25
CA VAL A 199 9.26 -0.25 2.21
C VAL A 199 10.76 -0.40 2.52
N GLY A 200 11.19 -1.56 3.02
CA GLY A 200 12.60 -1.86 3.27
C GLY A 200 12.86 -3.33 3.07
N GLY A 201 13.75 -3.68 2.13
CA GLY A 201 14.14 -5.07 1.88
C GLY A 201 14.45 -5.83 3.18
N ARG A 202 14.09 -7.11 3.22
CA ARG A 202 14.13 -7.95 4.42
C ARG A 202 15.36 -8.82 4.43
N TYR A 203 16.23 -8.68 5.42
CA TYR A 203 16.91 -9.81 6.07
C TYR A 203 17.33 -9.42 7.50
N GLU A 204 16.76 -10.07 8.50
CA GLU A 204 17.46 -10.42 9.74
C GLU A 204 17.38 -11.94 9.87
N LYS A 205 18.53 -12.60 10.09
CA LYS A 205 18.65 -14.05 10.22
C LYS A 205 18.14 -14.50 11.58
N THR A 206 16.84 -14.47 11.80
CA THR A 206 16.27 -15.02 13.04
C THR A 206 15.37 -16.20 12.69
N LYS A 207 15.91 -17.41 12.87
CA LYS A 207 15.11 -18.64 12.82
C LYS A 207 14.01 -18.55 13.87
N TRP A 208 12.78 -18.89 13.50
CA TRP A 208 11.59 -18.81 14.34
C TRP A 208 11.56 -19.80 15.51
N TYR A 209 12.56 -20.69 15.61
CA TYR A 209 12.77 -21.56 16.76
C TYR A 209 14.24 -21.97 16.85
N LYS A 210 14.73 -22.17 18.08
CA LYS A 210 15.98 -22.90 18.32
C LYS A 210 15.61 -24.38 18.45
N VAL A 211 16.20 -25.23 17.61
CA VAL A 211 16.23 -26.66 17.87
C VAL A 211 17.17 -26.85 19.06
N SER A 212 16.67 -27.30 20.21
CA SER A 212 17.52 -27.81 21.28
C SER A 212 18.02 -29.20 20.87
N GLU A 213 19.29 -29.47 21.12
CA GLU A 213 19.88 -30.82 21.07
C GLU A 213 19.22 -31.76 22.08
#